data_AF-A0A4Q6DVH0-F1
#
_entry.id   AF-A0A4Q6DVH0-F1
#
_cell.length_a   1.000
_cell.length_b   1.000
_cell.length_c   1.000
_cell.angle_alpha   90.00
_cell.angle_beta   90.00
_cell.angle_gamma   90.00
#
_symmetry.space_group_name_H-M   'P 1'
#
loop_
_entity.id
_entity.type
_entity.pdbx_description
1 polymer ?
#
loop_
_entity_poly.entity_id
_entity_poly.type
_entity_poly.pdbx_seq_one_letter_code
_entity_poly.pdbx_strand_id
1 'polypeptide(L)'
;MKLFEKASGDVKDADVKSFVDKYTATFGVAPENLAAITYDALKIIFAGIETSKSLDYKQIPKPTEDKKYTGITGTIWVTADGNIIYPTAFKTQP
;
A
#
# COMPACT_ATOMS: atom_id res chain seq x y z
N MET A 1 14.82 8.25 6.10
CA MET A 1 14.19 7.95 4.79
C MET A 1 12.77 8.51 4.84
N LYS A 2 12.41 9.47 3.97
CA LYS A 2 11.08 10.10 3.99
C LYS A 2 10.28 9.63 2.78
N LEU A 3 9.46 8.60 2.95
CA LEU A 3 8.52 8.14 1.92
C LEU A 3 7.36 9.12 1.67
N PHE A 4 7.25 10.19 2.46
CA PHE A 4 6.04 11.02 2.56
C PHE A 4 6.18 12.44 1.97
N GLU A 5 7.30 12.79 1.32
CA GLU A 5 7.47 14.14 0.74
C GLU A 5 6.77 14.31 -0.61
N LYS A 6 6.46 13.22 -1.34
CA LYS A 6 5.63 13.26 -2.54
C LYS A 6 5.13 11.86 -2.91
N ALA A 7 3.84 11.76 -3.16
CA ALA A 7 3.23 10.53 -3.67
C ALA A 7 3.76 10.21 -5.10
N SER A 8 3.97 8.93 -5.43
CA SER A 8 4.19 8.53 -6.84
C SER A 8 2.98 8.98 -7.68
N GLY A 9 3.15 9.30 -8.97
CA GLY A 9 2.16 10.01 -9.80
C GLY A 9 0.73 9.45 -9.85
N ASP A 10 0.50 8.24 -9.36
CA ASP A 10 -0.81 7.58 -9.25
C ASP A 10 -1.52 7.82 -7.90
N VAL A 11 -0.88 8.44 -6.91
CA VAL A 11 -1.40 8.62 -5.54
C VAL A 11 -1.51 10.11 -5.19
N LYS A 12 -2.58 10.51 -4.49
CA LYS A 12 -2.79 11.91 -4.11
C LYS A 12 -2.08 12.21 -2.80
N ASP A 13 -1.39 13.35 -2.72
CA ASP A 13 -0.73 13.81 -1.48
C ASP A 13 -1.71 13.94 -0.30
N ALA A 14 -2.97 14.26 -0.58
CA ALA A 14 -4.03 14.33 0.44
C ALA A 14 -4.31 12.96 1.11
N ASP A 15 -4.22 11.85 0.35
CA ASP A 15 -4.44 10.51 0.88
C ASP A 15 -3.27 10.07 1.77
N VAL A 16 -2.05 10.40 1.35
CA VAL A 16 -0.82 10.17 2.14
C VAL A 16 -0.87 10.97 3.43
N LYS A 17 -1.25 12.26 3.36
CA LYS A 17 -1.39 13.11 4.54
C LYS A 17 -2.45 12.56 5.51
N SER A 18 -3.60 12.14 4.99
CA SER A 18 -4.68 11.55 5.79
C SER A 18 -4.23 10.28 6.53
N PHE A 19 -3.44 9.43 5.87
CA PHE A 19 -2.84 8.25 6.51
C PHE A 19 -1.87 8.65 7.64
N VAL A 20 -0.94 9.57 7.39
CA VAL A 20 0.03 10.05 8.39
C VAL A 20 -0.68 10.67 9.60
N ASP A 21 -1.69 11.51 9.37
CA ASP A 21 -2.44 12.17 10.43
C ASP A 21 -3.17 11.14 11.31
N LYS A 22 -3.89 10.19 10.70
CA LYS A 22 -4.64 9.15 11.42
C LYS A 22 -3.72 8.19 12.18
N TYR A 23 -2.60 7.79 11.57
CA TYR A 23 -1.61 6.93 12.21
C TYR A 23 -1.01 7.63 13.44
N THR A 24 -0.59 8.89 13.28
CA THR A 24 0.00 9.68 14.37
C THR A 24 -0.99 9.91 15.50
N ALA A 25 -2.26 10.21 15.19
CA ALA A 25 -3.31 10.34 16.19
C ALA A 25 -3.57 9.03 16.97
N THR A 26 -3.41 7.88 16.33
CA THR A 26 -3.66 6.57 16.95
C THR A 26 -2.48 6.08 17.80
N PHE A 27 -1.25 6.28 17.31
CA PHE A 27 -0.05 5.67 17.88
C PHE A 27 0.91 6.67 18.54
N GLY A 28 0.64 7.97 18.45
CA GLY A 28 1.47 9.03 19.02
C GLY A 28 2.80 9.28 18.29
N VAL A 29 3.05 8.55 17.20
CA VAL A 29 4.27 8.64 16.40
C VAL A 29 3.93 8.61 14.91
N ALA A 30 4.76 9.26 14.08
CA ALA A 30 4.61 9.18 12.63
C ALA A 30 4.86 7.74 12.13
N PRO A 31 4.16 7.30 11.07
CA PRO A 31 4.40 5.97 10.52
C PRO A 31 5.79 5.88 9.89
N GLU A 32 6.46 4.75 10.10
CA GLU A 32 7.63 4.37 9.32
C GLU A 32 7.23 3.54 8.09
N ASN A 33 8.21 3.25 7.24
CA ASN A 33 8.01 2.59 5.96
C ASN A 33 7.25 1.26 6.08
N LEU A 34 7.59 0.41 7.07
CA LEU A 34 6.94 -0.88 7.25
C LEU A 34 5.47 -0.75 7.65
N ALA A 35 5.11 0.30 8.41
CA ALA A 35 3.71 0.56 8.75
C ALA A 35 2.89 0.91 7.49
N ALA A 36 3.45 1.77 6.64
CA ALA A 36 2.85 2.15 5.36
C ALA A 36 2.70 0.95 4.40
N ILE A 37 3.74 0.13 4.26
CA ILE A 37 3.74 -1.09 3.45
C ILE A 37 2.68 -2.08 3.95
N THR A 38 2.63 -2.31 5.27
CA THR A 38 1.67 -3.23 5.88
C THR A 38 0.23 -2.75 5.69
N TYR A 39 -0.01 -1.44 5.80
CA TYR A 39 -1.33 -0.86 5.58
C TYR A 39 -1.83 -1.11 4.15
N ASP A 40 -0.97 -0.95 3.16
CA ASP A 40 -1.30 -1.25 1.76
C ASP A 40 -1.48 -2.76 1.52
N ALA A 41 -0.64 -3.62 2.11
CA ALA A 41 -0.78 -5.06 2.01
C ALA A 41 -2.14 -5.54 2.53
N LEU A 42 -2.58 -5.01 3.68
CA LEU A 42 -3.89 -5.32 4.25
C LEU A 42 -5.05 -4.87 3.35
N LYS A 43 -4.94 -3.70 2.70
CA LYS A 43 -5.95 -3.25 1.74
C LYS A 43 -6.10 -4.19 0.55
N ILE A 44 -5.00 -4.74 0.04
CA ILE A 44 -5.04 -5.74 -1.04
C ILE A 44 -5.81 -7.00 -0.58
N ILE A 45 -5.52 -7.48 0.62
CA ILE A 45 -6.22 -8.64 1.20
C ILE A 45 -7.72 -8.34 1.38
N PHE A 46 -8.06 -7.16 1.93
CA PHE A 46 -9.45 -6.76 2.12
C PHE A 46 -10.21 -6.63 0.81
N ALA A 47 -9.59 -6.10 -0.25
CA ALA A 47 -10.21 -6.05 -1.57
C ALA A 47 -10.56 -7.46 -2.10
N GLY A 48 -9.68 -8.45 -1.89
CA GLY A 48 -9.95 -9.85 -2.23
C GLY A 48 -11.11 -10.45 -1.42
N ILE A 49 -11.17 -10.15 -0.12
CA ILE A 49 -12.29 -10.56 0.77
C ILE A 49 -13.60 -9.91 0.29
N GLU A 50 -13.59 -8.62 0.00
CA GLU A 50 -14.76 -7.87 -0.47
C GLU A 50 -15.24 -8.37 -1.84
N THR A 51 -14.34 -8.83 -2.69
CA THR A 51 -14.66 -9.39 -4.01
C THR A 51 -15.25 -10.80 -3.91
N SER A 52 -14.61 -11.67 -3.11
CA SER A 52 -15.06 -13.06 -2.90
C SER A 52 -16.30 -13.19 -2.01
N LYS A 53 -16.60 -12.17 -1.19
CA LYS A 53 -17.60 -12.24 -0.12
C LYS A 53 -17.35 -13.40 0.85
N SER A 54 -16.07 -13.75 1.06
CA SER A 54 -15.67 -14.89 1.88
C SER A 54 -14.45 -14.59 2.74
N LEU A 55 -14.38 -15.27 3.88
CA LEU A 55 -13.20 -15.32 4.74
C LEU A 55 -12.43 -16.64 4.57
N ASP A 56 -12.92 -17.58 3.75
CA ASP A 56 -12.16 -18.76 3.37
C ASP A 56 -11.03 -18.33 2.43
N TYR A 57 -9.79 -18.46 2.90
CA TYR A 57 -8.60 -18.07 2.15
C TYR A 57 -8.49 -18.77 0.78
N LYS A 58 -9.14 -19.93 0.60
CA LYS A 58 -9.18 -20.63 -0.69
C LYS A 58 -10.11 -19.97 -1.71
N GLN A 59 -11.05 -19.15 -1.24
CA GLN A 59 -12.04 -18.44 -2.06
C GLN A 59 -11.63 -16.99 -2.34
N ILE A 60 -10.63 -16.46 -1.64
CA ILE A 60 -10.09 -15.12 -1.87
C ILE A 60 -9.25 -15.15 -3.17
N PRO A 61 -9.58 -14.32 -4.19
CA PRO A 61 -8.80 -14.21 -5.42
C PRO A 61 -7.33 -13.97 -5.11
N LYS A 62 -6.45 -14.62 -5.87
CA LYS A 62 -5.03 -14.36 -5.73
C LYS A 62 -4.76 -12.95 -6.23
N PRO A 63 -3.92 -12.16 -5.53
CA PRO A 63 -3.57 -10.81 -5.97
C PRO A 63 -2.97 -10.75 -7.38
N THR A 64 -2.51 -11.89 -7.92
CA THR A 64 -1.97 -12.06 -9.28
C THR A 64 -2.97 -11.75 -10.40
N GLU A 65 -4.27 -11.75 -10.12
CA GLU A 65 -5.30 -11.41 -11.12
C GLU A 65 -5.27 -9.91 -11.45
N ASP A 66 -5.08 -9.07 -10.43
CA ASP A 66 -4.91 -7.63 -10.58
C ASP A 66 -3.42 -7.26 -10.49
N LYS A 67 -2.81 -7.02 -11.64
CA LYS A 67 -1.36 -6.78 -11.75
C LYS A 67 -0.88 -5.45 -11.14
N LYS A 68 -1.81 -4.60 -10.68
CA LYS A 68 -1.54 -3.23 -10.21
C LYS A 68 -2.54 -2.83 -9.12
N TYR A 69 -2.02 -2.33 -8.00
CA TYR A 69 -2.81 -1.71 -6.92
C TYR A 69 -2.27 -0.31 -6.62
N THR A 70 -3.17 0.63 -6.30
CA THR A 70 -2.78 1.98 -5.87
C THR A 70 -2.93 2.09 -4.35
N GLY A 71 -1.81 2.13 -3.64
CA GLY A 71 -1.73 2.28 -2.18
C GLY A 71 -1.23 3.66 -1.75
N ILE A 72 -1.02 3.88 -0.45
CA ILE A 72 -0.41 5.14 0.04
C ILE A 72 1.11 5.16 -0.18
N THR A 73 1.73 4.01 -0.42
CA THR A 73 3.15 3.89 -0.78
C THR A 73 3.41 4.13 -2.27
N GLY A 74 2.34 4.19 -3.09
CA GLY A 74 2.44 4.32 -4.53
C GLY A 74 1.73 3.19 -5.27
N THR A 75 2.11 3.03 -6.53
CA THR A 75 1.69 1.87 -7.33
C THR A 75 2.43 0.62 -6.88
N ILE A 76 1.68 -0.41 -6.48
CA ILE A 76 2.16 -1.72 -6.07
C ILE A 76 1.90 -2.69 -7.21
N TRP A 77 2.92 -3.46 -7.60
CA TRP A 77 2.79 -4.46 -8.66
C TRP A 77 2.77 -5.86 -8.09
N VAL A 78 2.02 -6.74 -8.74
CA VAL A 78 2.03 -8.18 -8.44
C VAL A 78 2.54 -8.92 -9.68
N THR A 79 3.60 -9.69 -9.51
CA THR A 79 4.16 -10.51 -10.58
C THR A 79 3.32 -11.76 -10.81
N ALA A 80 3.51 -12.45 -11.94
CA ALA A 80 2.75 -13.65 -12.27
C ALA A 80 2.95 -14.81 -11.27
N ASP A 81 4.11 -14.85 -10.61
CA ASP A 81 4.44 -15.82 -9.55
C ASP A 81 4.02 -15.35 -8.14
N GLY A 82 3.35 -14.20 -8.03
CA GLY A 82 2.76 -13.72 -6.77
C GLY A 82 3.68 -12.87 -5.90
N ASN A 83 4.83 -12.41 -6.41
CA ASN A 83 5.66 -11.45 -5.68
C ASN A 83 5.03 -10.06 -5.72
N ILE A 84 5.05 -9.40 -4.57
CA ILE A 84 4.56 -8.03 -4.42
C ILE A 84 5.76 -7.08 -4.46
N ILE A 85 5.72 -6.13 -5.40
CA ILE A 85 6.78 -5.13 -5.62
C ILE A 85 6.26 -3.78 -5.17
N TYR A 86 6.90 -3.21 -4.15
CA TYR A 86 6.65 -1.86 -3.68
C TYR A 86 7.62 -0.86 -4.34
N PRO A 87 7.14 0.31 -4.79
CA PRO A 87 8.01 1.33 -5.33
C PRO A 87 8.84 1.95 -4.20
N THR A 88 10.12 2.20 -4.47
CA THR A 88 10.95 2.98 -3.56
C THR A 88 11.58 4.12 -4.36
N ALA A 89 11.34 5.35 -3.92
CA ALA A 89 11.97 6.53 -4.51
C ALA A 89 13.15 6.96 -3.64
N PHE A 90 14.32 7.08 -4.26
CA PHE A 90 15.50 7.68 -3.66
C PHE A 90 15.74 9.04 -4.32
N LYS A 91 15.81 10.09 -3.51
CA LYS A 91 16.33 11.37 -3.99
C LYS A 91 17.85 11.27 -4.02
N THR A 92 18.42 11.15 -5.21
CA THR A 92 19.88 11.30 -5.40
C THR A 92 20.26 12.78 -5.27
N GLN A 93 21.56 13.07 -5.07
CA GLN A 93 22.06 14.45 -5.06
C GLN A 93 21.57 15.22 -6.30
N PRO A 94 21.38 16.55 -6.17
CA PRO A 94 20.69 17.38 -7.18
C PRO A 94 21.26 17.26 -8.59
#